data_AF-A0A0Q8NLZ6-F1
#
_entry.id   AF-A0A0Q8NLZ6-F1
#
_cell.length_a   1.000
_cell.length_b   1.000
_cell.length_c   1.000
_cell.angle_alpha   90.00
_cell.angle_beta   90.00
_cell.angle_gamma   90.00
#
_symmetry.space_group_name_H-M   'P 1'
#
loop_
_entity.id
_entity.type
_entity.pdbx_description
1 polymer ?
#
loop_
_entity_poly.entity_id
_entity_poly.type
_entity_poly.pdbx_seq_one_letter_code
_entity_poly.pdbx_strand_id
1 'polypeptide(L)'
;MVAMAALAVLGTSACSADSSAHPAEVAASARVPLQDRLRSGLLTQDRLPEGFELLSAQVDSTTTGAPHLPASTVSLAQMPCSELGVESFMTRHAPPLEDVAVGLERHPPDLADEGWFGQEVLDRYAPGRAAEVMAAIRGAAQRCASYTSTLSDGTRVQDVVSVAAAGVPADDSLVLRITSDYPGQSDPFVTETAFAREGDVILMVQKVVAQKSSPDMEAVLAPAVAAYRAAAAG
;
A
#
# COMPACT_ATOMS: atom_id res chain seq x y z
N MET A 1 37.84 -20.62 -60.95
CA MET A 1 37.56 -21.47 -59.77
C MET A 1 36.06 -21.45 -59.61
N VAL A 2 35.40 -22.62 -59.83
CA VAL A 2 34.15 -23.18 -59.25
C VAL A 2 33.03 -22.17 -58.86
N ALA A 3 31.74 -22.25 -59.21
CA ALA A 3 30.81 -23.14 -59.93
C ALA A 3 29.51 -22.31 -60.19
N MET A 4 28.81 -22.44 -61.33
CA MET A 4 27.53 -23.17 -61.51
C MET A 4 26.53 -23.08 -60.33
N ALA A 5 25.21 -22.90 -60.48
CA ALA A 5 24.26 -22.69 -61.58
C ALA A 5 22.88 -22.39 -60.90
N ALA A 6 22.05 -21.47 -61.42
CA ALA A 6 20.75 -21.71 -62.09
C ALA A 6 19.63 -22.26 -61.17
N LEU A 7 18.33 -21.91 -61.20
CA LEU A 7 17.39 -21.33 -62.18
C LEU A 7 16.23 -20.68 -61.37
N ALA A 8 15.68 -19.54 -61.80
CA ALA A 8 14.33 -19.37 -62.41
C ALA A 8 13.14 -19.92 -61.58
N VAL A 9 12.03 -19.21 -61.39
CA VAL A 9 11.03 -18.92 -62.44
C VAL A 9 10.08 -17.80 -61.98
N LEU A 10 9.70 -16.96 -62.95
CA LEU A 10 8.65 -15.93 -62.93
C LEU A 10 7.23 -16.55 -62.81
N GLY A 11 6.31 -15.88 -62.11
CA GLY A 11 4.89 -16.22 -62.16
C GLY A 11 4.02 -15.08 -61.64
N THR A 12 3.12 -14.63 -62.51
CA THR A 12 2.42 -13.34 -62.54
C THR A 12 1.13 -13.26 -61.72
N SER A 13 0.62 -12.02 -61.66
CA SER A 13 -0.78 -11.58 -61.76
C SER A 13 -1.66 -11.46 -60.50
N ALA A 14 -2.27 -10.29 -60.43
CA ALA A 14 -3.17 -9.77 -59.42
C ALA A 14 -4.51 -10.50 -59.32
N CYS A 15 -5.12 -10.46 -58.13
CA CYS A 15 -6.56 -10.47 -57.94
C CYS A 15 -6.93 -9.47 -56.83
N SER A 16 -7.59 -8.38 -57.21
CA SER A 16 -8.44 -7.60 -56.32
C SER A 16 -9.71 -8.40 -56.04
N ALA A 17 -10.05 -8.58 -54.78
CA ALA A 17 -11.38 -8.97 -54.35
C ALA A 17 -11.74 -8.17 -53.09
N ASP A 18 -12.66 -7.23 -53.24
CA ASP A 18 -13.46 -6.70 -52.14
C ASP A 18 -14.41 -7.79 -51.65
N SER A 19 -14.52 -7.97 -50.34
CA SER A 19 -15.79 -8.10 -49.59
C SER A 19 -15.52 -8.55 -48.16
N SER A 20 -15.82 -7.65 -47.21
CA SER A 20 -16.46 -7.93 -45.93
C SER A 20 -16.15 -9.26 -45.24
N ALA A 21 -15.17 -9.24 -44.34
CA ALA A 21 -15.24 -10.02 -43.11
C ALA A 21 -14.57 -9.20 -42.03
N HIS A 22 -15.38 -8.74 -41.07
CA HIS A 22 -14.93 -8.30 -39.76
C HIS A 22 -14.55 -9.57 -38.98
N PRO A 23 -13.30 -9.76 -38.53
CA PRO A 23 -13.06 -10.43 -37.27
C PRO A 23 -13.02 -9.33 -36.22
N ALA A 24 -14.14 -9.26 -35.52
CA ALA A 24 -14.24 -8.97 -34.11
C ALA A 24 -12.87 -8.90 -33.39
N GLU A 25 -12.65 -7.78 -32.68
CA GLU A 25 -12.62 -7.91 -31.23
C GLU A 25 -11.54 -8.85 -30.65
N VAL A 26 -10.32 -8.81 -31.19
CA VAL A 26 -9.13 -9.41 -30.54
C VAL A 26 -7.95 -8.45 -30.64
N ALA A 27 -8.12 -7.21 -30.17
CA ALA A 27 -6.99 -6.29 -29.98
C ALA A 27 -7.25 -5.19 -28.94
N ALA A 28 -8.31 -5.31 -28.13
CA ALA A 28 -8.65 -4.34 -27.08
C ALA A 28 -8.57 -4.92 -25.65
N SER A 29 -7.93 -6.08 -25.45
CA SER A 29 -7.21 -6.34 -24.19
C SER A 29 -5.92 -5.52 -24.17
N ALA A 30 -6.05 -4.21 -24.41
CA ALA A 30 -5.04 -3.24 -24.10
C ALA A 30 -4.93 -3.24 -22.58
N ARG A 31 -3.92 -3.99 -22.13
CA ARG A 31 -3.34 -4.03 -20.79
C ARG A 31 -3.85 -2.86 -19.96
N VAL A 32 -4.84 -3.12 -19.10
CA VAL A 32 -5.17 -2.22 -18.00
C VAL A 32 -3.83 -1.84 -17.36
N PRO A 33 -3.48 -0.54 -17.30
CA PRO A 33 -2.25 -0.09 -16.65
C PRO A 33 -2.09 -0.80 -15.30
N LEU A 34 -0.87 -1.23 -14.95
CA LEU A 34 -0.64 -1.98 -13.71
C LEU A 34 -1.15 -1.22 -12.48
N GLN A 35 -1.07 0.11 -12.53
CA GLN A 35 -1.64 1.01 -11.53
C GLN A 35 -3.18 0.92 -11.43
N ASP A 36 -3.91 0.76 -12.53
CA ASP A 36 -5.37 0.60 -12.51
C ASP A 36 -5.78 -0.75 -11.92
N ARG A 37 -4.95 -1.79 -12.11
CA ARG A 37 -5.12 -3.07 -11.39
C ARG A 37 -4.89 -2.90 -9.90
N LEU A 38 -3.84 -2.17 -9.51
CA LEU A 38 -3.56 -1.88 -8.11
C LEU A 38 -4.74 -1.12 -7.47
N ARG A 39 -5.26 -0.09 -8.16
CA ARG A 39 -6.43 0.68 -7.72
C ARG A 39 -7.67 -0.20 -7.53
N SER A 40 -7.91 -1.15 -8.43
CA SER A 40 -9.05 -2.08 -8.30
C SER A 40 -8.96 -3.00 -7.07
N GLY A 41 -7.78 -3.10 -6.46
CA GLY A 41 -7.54 -3.85 -5.24
C GLY A 41 -7.81 -3.09 -3.94
N LEU A 42 -8.03 -1.77 -4.01
CA LEU A 42 -8.37 -0.96 -2.82
C LEU A 42 -9.80 -1.25 -2.33
N LEU A 43 -10.05 -0.95 -1.06
CA LEU A 43 -11.39 -0.95 -0.49
C LEU A 43 -12.29 0.07 -1.19
N THR A 44 -13.50 -0.39 -1.48
CA THR A 44 -14.61 0.42 -1.98
C THR A 44 -15.66 0.56 -0.88
N GLN A 45 -16.53 1.58 -0.98
CA GLN A 45 -17.53 1.87 0.06
C GLN A 45 -18.41 0.66 0.42
N ASP A 46 -18.74 -0.20 -0.56
CA ASP A 46 -19.54 -1.43 -0.37
C ASP A 46 -18.79 -2.57 0.33
N ARG A 47 -17.47 -2.45 0.48
CA ARG A 47 -16.59 -3.45 1.10
C ARG A 47 -16.02 -3.00 2.44
N LEU A 48 -16.33 -1.77 2.86
CA LEU A 48 -15.90 -1.27 4.16
C LEU A 48 -16.63 -1.97 5.32
N PRO A 49 -15.97 -2.12 6.47
CA PRO A 49 -16.65 -2.53 7.69
C PRO A 49 -17.75 -1.52 8.08
N GLU A 50 -18.75 -2.00 8.82
CA GLU A 50 -19.84 -1.14 9.28
C GLU A 50 -19.31 0.07 10.08
N GLY A 51 -19.81 1.25 9.73
CA GLY A 51 -19.42 2.53 10.36
C GLY A 51 -18.19 3.20 9.76
N PHE A 52 -17.52 2.60 8.78
CA PHE A 52 -16.44 3.23 8.04
C PHE A 52 -16.94 3.88 6.75
N GLU A 53 -16.32 5.01 6.41
CA GLU A 53 -16.58 5.76 5.19
C GLU A 53 -15.27 6.05 4.46
N LEU A 54 -15.34 6.12 3.12
CA LEU A 54 -14.23 6.59 2.32
C LEU A 54 -14.15 8.12 2.40
N LEU A 55 -12.95 8.65 2.62
CA LEU A 55 -12.69 10.08 2.54
C LEU A 55 -12.75 10.53 1.08
N SER A 56 -13.92 11.03 0.66
CA SER A 56 -14.24 11.42 -0.73
C SER A 56 -13.20 12.33 -1.40
N ALA A 57 -12.49 13.18 -0.64
CA ALA A 57 -11.41 14.03 -1.16
C ALA A 57 -10.14 13.26 -1.60
N GLN A 58 -9.99 11.99 -1.19
CA GLN A 58 -8.82 11.15 -1.44
C GLN A 58 -9.12 9.88 -2.25
N VAL A 59 -10.39 9.62 -2.61
CA VAL A 59 -10.81 8.40 -3.33
C VAL A 59 -10.19 8.28 -4.73
N ASP A 60 -9.89 9.41 -5.37
CA ASP A 60 -9.23 9.45 -6.69
C ASP A 60 -7.71 9.61 -6.60
N SER A 61 -7.13 9.59 -5.40
CA SER A 61 -5.70 9.80 -5.20
C SER A 61 -4.91 8.61 -5.74
N THR A 62 -4.12 8.85 -6.80
CA THR A 62 -3.14 7.88 -7.34
C THR A 62 -1.90 7.73 -6.47
N THR A 63 -1.93 8.29 -5.27
CA THR A 63 -0.80 8.55 -4.39
C THR A 63 -1.26 8.38 -2.95
N THR A 64 -0.43 7.85 -2.06
CA THR A 64 -0.65 8.00 -0.61
C THR A 64 -1.06 9.44 -0.31
N GLY A 65 -2.16 9.70 0.39
CA GLY A 65 -2.64 11.07 0.67
C GLY A 65 -1.62 11.93 1.43
N ALA A 66 -0.56 11.30 1.96
CA ALA A 66 0.62 11.96 2.50
C ALA A 66 1.44 12.64 1.38
N PRO A 67 1.85 13.92 1.53
CA PRO A 67 2.73 14.58 0.56
C PRO A 67 3.96 13.72 0.28
N HIS A 68 4.17 13.34 -0.99
CA HIS A 68 5.41 12.68 -1.39
C HIS A 68 6.56 13.67 -1.23
N LEU A 69 7.22 13.62 -0.09
CA LEU A 69 8.54 14.22 0.04
C LEU A 69 9.51 13.46 -0.88
N PRO A 70 10.59 14.11 -1.34
CA PRO A 70 11.63 13.41 -2.08
C PRO A 70 12.07 12.15 -1.36
N ALA A 71 12.24 11.05 -2.10
CA ALA A 71 12.74 9.81 -1.55
C ALA A 71 14.05 10.06 -0.80
N SER A 72 14.15 9.50 0.40
CA SER A 72 15.34 9.61 1.23
C SER A 72 16.44 8.70 0.68
N THR A 73 17.68 9.14 0.81
CA THR A 73 18.84 8.27 0.60
C THR A 73 19.07 7.33 1.79
N VAL A 74 18.37 7.55 2.90
CA VAL A 74 18.42 6.72 4.11
C VAL A 74 17.37 5.61 4.00
N SER A 75 17.81 4.36 4.12
CA SER A 75 16.91 3.19 4.10
C SER A 75 16.09 3.03 5.38
N LEU A 76 15.00 2.26 5.32
CA LEU A 76 14.21 1.86 6.50
C LEU A 76 15.08 1.28 7.63
N ALA A 77 16.11 0.52 7.26
CA ALA A 77 17.02 -0.11 8.21
C ALA A 77 17.92 0.89 8.96
N GLN A 78 17.99 2.16 8.55
CA GLN A 78 18.86 3.18 9.13
C GLN A 78 18.12 4.47 9.50
N MET A 79 16.84 4.59 9.16
CA MET A 79 16.06 5.79 9.47
C MET A 79 16.02 6.06 10.99
N PRO A 80 15.94 7.34 11.40
CA PRO A 80 15.72 7.72 12.78
C PRO A 80 14.43 7.10 13.34
N CYS A 81 14.43 6.70 14.61
CA CYS A 81 13.27 6.07 15.23
C CYS A 81 12.03 6.97 15.27
N SER A 82 12.22 8.28 15.36
CA SER A 82 11.13 9.26 15.29
C SER A 82 10.40 9.29 13.95
N GLU A 83 10.99 8.76 12.87
CA GLU A 83 10.32 8.67 11.58
C GLU A 83 9.40 7.46 11.47
N LEU A 84 9.50 6.47 12.37
CA LEU A 84 8.73 5.23 12.28
C LEU A 84 7.21 5.42 12.44
N GLY A 85 6.78 6.48 13.14
CA GLY A 85 5.37 6.84 13.32
C GLY A 85 4.84 7.87 12.34
N VAL A 86 5.64 8.30 11.37
CA VAL A 86 5.23 9.29 10.37
C VAL A 86 4.54 8.58 9.20
N GLU A 87 3.34 9.03 8.80
CA GLU A 87 2.53 8.39 7.73
C GLU A 87 3.32 8.05 6.45
N SER A 88 4.26 8.92 6.06
CA SER A 88 5.04 8.79 4.83
C SER A 88 6.35 7.98 5.00
N PHE A 89 6.59 7.30 6.11
CA PHE A 89 7.90 6.68 6.37
C PHE A 89 8.25 5.62 5.33
N MET A 90 7.26 4.83 4.89
CA MET A 90 7.43 3.81 3.84
C MET A 90 7.82 4.44 2.52
N THR A 91 6.99 5.34 1.99
CA THR A 91 7.24 6.01 0.70
C THR A 91 8.55 6.80 0.70
N ARG A 92 8.99 7.31 1.86
CA ARG A 92 10.28 8.02 2.00
C ARG A 92 11.49 7.07 2.02
N HIS A 93 11.43 5.96 2.75
CA HIS A 93 12.61 5.13 3.06
C HIS A 93 12.65 3.77 2.35
N ALA A 94 11.56 3.43 1.67
CA ALA A 94 11.40 2.27 0.80
C ALA A 94 10.40 2.64 -0.31
N PRO A 95 10.76 3.54 -1.24
CA PRO A 95 9.84 4.01 -2.27
C PRO A 95 9.37 2.85 -3.15
N PRO A 96 8.05 2.68 -3.35
CA PRO A 96 7.52 1.69 -4.28
C PRO A 96 7.73 2.13 -5.73
N LEU A 97 7.56 1.19 -6.66
CA LEU A 97 7.51 1.50 -8.09
C LEU A 97 6.21 2.23 -8.45
N GLU A 98 5.12 1.83 -7.82
CA GLU A 98 3.77 2.37 -7.95
C GLU A 98 3.06 2.23 -6.61
N ASP A 99 2.29 3.23 -6.22
CA ASP A 99 1.38 3.17 -5.09
C ASP A 99 -0.01 3.68 -5.47
N VAL A 100 -1.01 3.25 -4.71
CA VAL A 100 -2.36 3.80 -4.71
C VAL A 100 -2.86 3.77 -3.27
N ALA A 101 -3.72 4.72 -2.90
CA ALA A 101 -4.25 4.79 -1.55
C ALA A 101 -5.68 5.29 -1.53
N VAL A 102 -6.38 4.97 -0.45
CA VAL A 102 -7.68 5.57 -0.14
C VAL A 102 -7.73 5.94 1.34
N GLY A 103 -8.21 7.15 1.61
CA GLY A 103 -8.45 7.61 2.96
C GLY A 103 -9.72 6.97 3.53
N LEU A 104 -9.66 6.62 4.81
CA LEU A 104 -10.71 5.96 5.56
C LEU A 104 -11.03 6.80 6.80
N GLU A 105 -12.28 6.81 7.22
CA GLU A 105 -12.68 7.37 8.51
C GLU A 105 -13.79 6.56 9.16
N ARG A 106 -13.86 6.59 10.48
CA ARG A 106 -15.00 6.12 11.25
C ARG A 106 -15.29 7.12 12.36
N HIS A 107 -16.49 7.68 12.29
CA HIS A 107 -17.00 8.55 13.35
C HIS A 107 -17.57 7.68 14.48
N PRO A 108 -17.16 7.92 15.74
CA PRO A 108 -17.69 7.18 16.86
C PRO A 108 -19.11 7.66 17.17
N PRO A 109 -19.97 6.78 17.71
CA PRO A 109 -21.30 7.18 18.16
C PRO A 109 -21.27 8.07 19.42
N ASP A 110 -20.15 8.09 20.14
CA ASP A 110 -19.90 8.92 21.32
C ASP A 110 -18.83 9.97 21.01
N LEU A 111 -19.09 11.24 21.36
CA LEU A 111 -18.18 12.38 21.14
C LEU A 111 -16.93 12.34 22.04
N ALA A 112 -16.87 11.42 23.01
CA ALA A 112 -15.71 11.21 23.87
C ALA A 112 -14.60 10.36 23.23
N ASP A 113 -14.86 9.77 22.06
CA ASP A 113 -13.85 9.11 21.23
C ASP A 113 -13.55 10.03 20.04
N GLU A 114 -12.27 10.21 19.71
CA GLU A 114 -11.85 11.03 18.57
C GLU A 114 -12.11 10.29 17.24
N GLY A 115 -12.47 9.00 17.30
CA GLY A 115 -12.81 8.18 16.16
C GLY A 115 -11.60 7.50 15.56
N TRP A 116 -11.73 7.14 14.30
CA TRP A 116 -10.65 6.56 13.51
C TRP A 116 -10.46 7.39 12.26
N PHE A 117 -9.23 7.79 12.00
CA PHE A 117 -8.80 8.38 10.74
C PHE A 117 -7.55 7.66 10.25
N GLY A 118 -7.44 7.47 8.94
CA GLY A 118 -6.32 6.74 8.39
C GLY A 118 -6.45 6.45 6.91
N GLN A 119 -5.68 5.47 6.44
CA GLN A 119 -5.61 5.14 5.02
C GLN A 119 -5.33 3.66 4.80
N GLU A 120 -5.87 3.13 3.70
CA GLU A 120 -5.36 1.93 3.06
C GLU A 120 -4.41 2.34 1.93
N VAL A 121 -3.29 1.64 1.80
CA VAL A 121 -2.28 1.84 0.76
C VAL A 121 -1.91 0.48 0.16
N LEU A 122 -1.75 0.45 -1.16
CA LEU A 122 -1.13 -0.66 -1.89
C LEU A 122 0.15 -0.17 -2.54
N ASP A 123 1.27 -0.75 -2.10
CA ASP A 123 2.61 -0.43 -2.61
C ASP A 123 3.14 -1.58 -3.44
N ARG A 124 3.47 -1.34 -4.72
CA ARG A 124 4.10 -2.34 -5.60
C ARG A 124 5.62 -2.16 -5.64
N TYR A 125 6.34 -3.25 -5.40
CA TYR A 125 7.79 -3.28 -5.42
C TYR A 125 8.35 -4.08 -6.62
N ALA A 126 9.66 -3.97 -6.82
CA ALA A 126 10.39 -4.88 -7.71
C ALA A 126 10.40 -6.31 -7.12
N PRO A 127 10.60 -7.35 -7.94
CA PRO A 127 10.66 -8.74 -7.48
C PRO A 127 11.57 -8.97 -6.27
N GLY A 128 11.00 -9.52 -5.20
CA GLY A 128 11.66 -9.81 -3.92
C GLY A 128 11.75 -8.62 -2.95
N ARG A 129 11.58 -7.38 -3.42
CA ARG A 129 11.77 -6.20 -2.55
C ARG A 129 10.72 -6.08 -1.47
N ALA A 130 9.48 -6.48 -1.71
CA ALA A 130 8.43 -6.41 -0.70
C ALA A 130 8.79 -7.25 0.54
N ALA A 131 9.36 -8.44 0.34
CA ALA A 131 9.81 -9.29 1.45
C ALA A 131 10.95 -8.63 2.23
N GLU A 132 11.89 -8.01 1.54
CA GLU A 132 12.99 -7.27 2.17
C GLU A 132 12.50 -6.02 2.92
N VAL A 133 11.45 -5.34 2.43
CA VAL A 133 10.79 -4.23 3.13
C VAL A 133 10.13 -4.73 4.41
N MET A 134 9.36 -5.82 4.37
CA MET A 134 8.74 -6.42 5.56
C MET A 134 9.77 -6.82 6.61
N ALA A 135 10.92 -7.37 6.20
CA ALA A 135 12.03 -7.65 7.09
C ALA A 135 12.65 -6.37 7.68
N ALA A 136 12.81 -5.32 6.87
CA ALA A 136 13.34 -4.03 7.32
C ALA A 136 12.41 -3.33 8.33
N ILE A 137 11.08 -3.43 8.17
CA ILE A 137 10.10 -2.92 9.14
C ILE A 137 10.30 -3.60 10.50
N ARG A 138 10.41 -4.94 10.52
CA ARG A 138 10.68 -5.67 11.78
C ARG A 138 12.01 -5.27 12.41
N GLY A 139 13.06 -5.16 11.60
CA GLY A 139 14.38 -4.74 12.06
C GLY A 139 14.37 -3.30 12.61
N ALA A 140 13.63 -2.39 11.97
CA ALA A 140 13.44 -1.03 12.45
C ALA A 140 12.67 -1.00 13.77
N ALA A 141 11.57 -1.74 13.87
CA ALA A 141 10.79 -1.82 15.10
C ALA A 141 11.58 -2.39 16.28
N GLN A 142 12.42 -3.40 16.04
CA GLN A 142 13.32 -3.95 17.07
C GLN A 142 14.39 -2.95 17.51
N ARG A 143 15.04 -2.26 16.55
CA ARG A 143 16.01 -1.20 16.84
C ARG A 143 15.38 -0.05 17.61
N CYS A 144 14.15 0.28 17.26
CA CYS A 144 13.39 1.42 17.77
C CYS A 144 12.34 1.02 18.81
N ALA A 145 12.56 -0.09 19.54
CA ALA A 145 11.61 -0.61 20.51
C ALA A 145 11.18 0.43 21.57
N SER A 146 12.05 1.41 21.85
CA SER A 146 11.73 2.58 22.66
C SER A 146 12.58 3.76 22.20
N TYR A 147 11.97 4.93 22.08
CA TYR A 147 12.67 6.18 21.75
C TYR A 147 11.92 7.38 22.34
N THR A 148 12.60 8.52 22.43
CA THR A 148 11.96 9.78 22.80
C THR A 148 11.88 10.68 21.58
N SER A 149 10.68 11.12 21.21
CA SER A 149 10.48 12.15 20.19
C SER A 149 10.36 13.53 20.85
N THR A 150 10.55 14.58 20.05
CA THR A 150 10.33 15.96 20.47
C THR A 150 9.41 16.61 19.44
N LEU A 151 8.24 17.05 19.91
CA LEU A 151 7.25 17.72 19.09
C LEU A 151 7.72 19.12 18.71
N SER A 152 7.01 19.77 17.78
CA SER A 152 7.34 21.12 17.31
C SER A 152 7.29 22.19 18.40
N ASP A 153 6.51 21.98 19.45
CA ASP A 153 6.41 22.84 20.63
C ASP A 153 7.51 22.57 21.69
N GLY A 154 8.40 21.61 21.43
CA GLY A 154 9.46 21.20 22.35
C GLY A 154 9.04 20.14 23.38
N THR A 155 7.78 19.71 23.38
CA THR A 155 7.31 18.64 24.26
C THR A 155 8.02 17.34 23.93
N ARG A 156 8.55 16.68 24.97
CA ARG A 156 9.17 15.36 24.84
C ARG A 156 8.12 14.29 25.08
N VAL A 157 8.02 13.35 24.13
CA VAL A 157 7.08 12.24 24.17
C VAL A 157 7.89 10.96 24.21
N GLN A 158 7.51 10.05 25.10
CA GLN A 158 8.13 8.73 25.18
C GLN A 158 7.33 7.78 24.30
N ASP A 159 8.00 7.17 23.33
CA ASP A 159 7.41 6.23 22.40
C ASP A 159 7.90 4.81 22.68
N VAL A 160 6.98 3.85 22.58
CA VAL A 160 7.25 2.41 22.69
C VAL A 160 6.70 1.71 21.46
N VAL A 161 7.53 0.88 20.84
CA VAL A 161 7.20 0.20 19.58
C VAL A 161 7.08 -1.29 19.84
N SER A 162 6.01 -1.88 19.32
CA SER A 162 5.78 -3.32 19.35
C SER A 162 5.35 -3.83 17.98
N VAL A 163 5.65 -5.10 17.71
CA VAL A 163 5.23 -5.79 16.49
C VAL A 163 4.55 -7.09 16.87
N ALA A 164 3.38 -7.33 16.29
CA ALA A 164 2.63 -8.57 16.39
C ALA A 164 2.33 -9.13 15.00
N ALA A 165 1.93 -10.40 14.91
CA ALA A 165 1.34 -10.93 13.69
C ALA A 165 -0.03 -10.29 13.45
N ALA A 166 -0.39 -10.00 12.19
CA ALA A 166 -1.66 -9.33 11.89
C ALA A 166 -2.87 -10.29 11.78
N GLY A 167 -2.66 -11.60 11.87
CA GLY A 167 -3.75 -12.58 11.89
C GLY A 167 -4.48 -12.78 10.55
N VAL A 168 -4.05 -12.10 9.48
CA VAL A 168 -4.61 -12.28 8.13
C VAL A 168 -3.80 -13.32 7.34
N PRO A 169 -4.46 -14.17 6.54
CA PRO A 169 -3.77 -15.12 5.69
C PRO A 169 -3.10 -14.34 4.57
N ALA A 170 -1.79 -14.17 4.61
CA ALA A 170 -0.95 -13.52 3.59
C ALA A 170 0.42 -14.23 3.53
N ASP A 171 1.24 -13.94 2.52
CA ASP A 171 2.60 -14.51 2.47
C ASP A 171 3.42 -14.07 3.69
N ASP A 172 3.15 -12.85 4.17
CA ASP A 172 3.68 -12.31 5.40
C ASP A 172 2.75 -11.21 5.94
N SER A 173 2.57 -11.10 7.25
CA SER A 173 1.75 -10.04 7.84
C SER A 173 2.20 -9.64 9.24
N LEU A 174 2.08 -8.35 9.57
CA LEU A 174 2.43 -7.81 10.88
C LEU A 174 1.63 -6.56 11.21
N VAL A 175 1.43 -6.29 12.50
CA VAL A 175 0.95 -5.01 13.01
C VAL A 175 2.08 -4.35 13.78
N LEU A 176 2.46 -3.15 13.35
CA LEU A 176 3.32 -2.24 14.07
C LEU A 176 2.45 -1.35 14.95
N ARG A 177 2.72 -1.33 16.25
CA ARG A 177 2.03 -0.46 17.20
C ARG A 177 3.04 0.46 17.88
N ILE A 178 2.75 1.75 17.85
CA ILE A 178 3.52 2.79 18.55
C ILE A 178 2.61 3.39 19.60
N THR A 179 3.05 3.31 20.86
CA THR A 179 2.37 3.88 22.01
C THR A 179 3.17 5.09 22.48
N SER A 180 2.52 6.25 22.54
CA SER A 180 3.14 7.55 22.82
C SER A 180 2.59 8.11 24.12
N ASP A 181 3.46 8.24 25.13
CA ASP A 181 3.13 8.81 26.44
C ASP A 181 3.34 10.32 26.43
N TYR A 182 2.23 11.07 26.46
CA TYR A 182 2.25 12.53 26.48
C TYR A 182 2.24 13.06 27.93
N PRO A 183 3.09 14.05 28.27
CA PRO A 183 3.06 14.67 29.60
C PRO A 183 1.67 15.26 29.90
N GLY A 184 1.11 14.91 31.06
CA GLY A 184 -0.18 15.43 31.53
C GLY A 184 -1.41 14.71 30.99
N GLN A 185 -1.24 13.67 30.17
CA GLN A 185 -2.31 12.78 29.72
C GLN A 185 -2.32 11.49 30.54
N SER A 186 -3.51 10.98 30.84
CA SER A 186 -3.66 9.73 31.62
C SER A 186 -3.53 8.49 30.76
N ASP A 187 -3.97 8.56 29.50
CA ASP A 187 -3.95 7.45 28.55
C ASP A 187 -2.96 7.76 27.42
N PRO A 188 -2.21 6.75 26.94
CA PRO A 188 -1.28 6.95 25.84
C PRO A 188 -2.02 7.06 24.51
N PHE A 189 -1.42 7.81 23.59
CA PHE A 189 -1.87 7.80 22.20
C PHE A 189 -1.32 6.56 21.50
N VAL A 190 -2.16 5.94 20.68
CA VAL A 190 -1.79 4.73 19.93
C VAL A 190 -1.89 4.99 18.44
N THR A 191 -0.77 4.78 17.76
CA THR A 191 -0.67 4.71 16.29
C THR A 191 -0.45 3.26 15.90
N GLU A 192 -1.22 2.77 14.94
CA GLU A 192 -1.08 1.40 14.43
C GLU A 192 -0.92 1.42 12.93
N THR A 193 -0.05 0.55 12.44
CA THR A 193 0.07 0.26 11.01
C THR A 193 0.10 -1.24 10.82
N ALA A 194 -0.92 -1.77 10.17
CA ALA A 194 -0.94 -3.15 9.74
C ALA A 194 -0.37 -3.27 8.33
N PHE A 195 0.35 -4.37 8.11
CA PHE A 195 0.95 -4.73 6.83
C PHE A 195 0.59 -6.16 6.48
N ALA A 196 0.26 -6.38 5.21
CA ALA A 196 0.11 -7.70 4.60
C ALA A 196 0.84 -7.73 3.26
N ARG A 197 1.64 -8.76 3.02
CA ARG A 197 2.39 -8.93 1.77
C ARG A 197 1.79 -10.04 0.93
N GLU A 198 1.58 -9.73 -0.35
CA GLU A 198 1.14 -10.67 -1.39
C GLU A 198 2.11 -10.56 -2.57
N GLY A 199 3.03 -11.50 -2.70
CA GLY A 199 4.12 -11.41 -3.67
C GLY A 199 4.96 -10.16 -3.44
N ASP A 200 4.97 -9.28 -4.45
CA ASP A 200 5.71 -8.00 -4.47
C ASP A 200 4.85 -6.78 -4.15
N VAL A 201 3.64 -6.98 -3.64
CA VAL A 201 2.77 -5.90 -3.15
C VAL A 201 2.71 -5.94 -1.63
N ILE A 202 2.81 -4.76 -1.00
CA ILE A 202 2.52 -4.56 0.42
C ILE A 202 1.22 -3.77 0.52
N LEU A 203 0.22 -4.40 1.14
CA LEU A 203 -0.99 -3.74 1.59
C LEU A 203 -0.75 -3.21 3.00
N MET A 204 -1.08 -1.94 3.21
CA MET A 204 -0.85 -1.23 4.45
C MET A 204 -2.13 -0.53 4.89
N VAL A 205 -2.55 -0.74 6.13
CA VAL A 205 -3.65 0.01 6.76
C VAL A 205 -3.07 0.78 7.93
N GLN A 206 -3.18 2.11 7.88
CA GLN A 206 -2.70 3.01 8.91
C GLN A 206 -3.87 3.58 9.70
N LYS A 207 -3.73 3.62 11.02
CA LYS A 207 -4.59 4.37 11.94
C LYS A 207 -3.76 5.51 12.51
N VAL A 208 -4.12 6.74 12.15
CA VAL A 208 -3.43 7.95 12.59
C VAL A 208 -4.10 8.42 13.88
N VAL A 209 -3.53 7.96 15.00
CA VAL A 209 -3.81 8.43 16.37
C VAL A 209 -5.23 8.14 16.89
N ALA A 210 -5.31 7.40 17.99
CA ALA A 210 -6.45 7.47 18.90
C ALA A 210 -5.97 7.38 20.35
N GLN A 211 -6.73 7.98 21.27
CA GLN A 211 -6.47 7.89 22.71
C GLN A 211 -6.72 6.48 23.29
N LYS A 212 -7.20 5.53 22.47
CA LYS A 212 -7.50 4.15 22.87
C LYS A 212 -7.16 3.12 21.79
N SER A 213 -6.69 1.95 22.23
CA SER A 213 -6.60 0.75 21.39
C SER A 213 -7.99 0.38 20.89
N SER A 214 -8.12 0.03 19.61
CA SER A 214 -9.38 -0.37 19.00
C SER A 214 -9.20 -1.63 18.15
N PRO A 215 -10.18 -2.56 18.08
CA PRO A 215 -10.14 -3.69 17.15
C PRO A 215 -10.31 -3.27 15.67
N ASP A 216 -10.52 -1.98 15.40
CA ASP A 216 -10.74 -1.42 14.06
C ASP A 216 -9.68 -1.81 13.03
N MET A 217 -8.41 -1.89 13.44
CA MET A 217 -7.32 -2.26 12.53
C MET A 217 -7.53 -3.66 11.94
N GLU A 218 -7.91 -4.63 12.78
CA GLU A 218 -8.19 -6.01 12.34
C GLU A 218 -9.45 -6.05 11.47
N ALA A 219 -10.46 -5.23 11.80
CA ALA A 219 -11.70 -5.13 11.05
C ALA A 219 -11.49 -4.60 9.62
N VAL A 220 -10.53 -3.69 9.40
CA VAL A 220 -10.24 -3.11 8.07
C VAL A 220 -9.24 -3.96 7.27
N LEU A 221 -8.21 -4.51 7.92
CA LEU A 221 -7.13 -5.22 7.21
C LEU A 221 -7.62 -6.48 6.49
N ALA A 222 -8.48 -7.29 7.12
CA ALA A 222 -8.94 -8.54 6.52
C ALA A 222 -9.78 -8.31 5.23
N PRO A 223 -10.77 -7.40 5.22
CA PRO A 223 -11.45 -6.98 3.99
C PRO A 223 -10.51 -6.42 2.92
N ALA A 224 -9.51 -5.61 3.30
CA ALA A 224 -8.55 -5.04 2.36
C ALA A 224 -7.74 -6.14 1.62
N VAL A 225 -7.20 -7.10 2.37
CA VAL A 225 -6.49 -8.26 1.79
C VAL A 225 -7.40 -9.08 0.88
N ALA A 226 -8.66 -9.27 1.26
CA ALA A 226 -9.64 -9.97 0.43
C ALA A 226 -9.96 -9.20 -0.87
N ALA A 227 -10.10 -7.88 -0.80
CA ALA A 227 -10.36 -7.02 -1.95
C ALA A 227 -9.20 -7.06 -2.96
N TYR A 228 -7.96 -6.90 -2.48
CA TYR A 228 -6.78 -6.97 -3.33
C TYR A 228 -6.66 -8.31 -4.05
N ARG A 229 -6.85 -9.43 -3.34
CA ARG A 229 -6.78 -10.77 -3.96
C ARG A 229 -7.86 -11.01 -5.00
N ALA A 230 -9.08 -10.54 -4.74
CA ALA A 230 -10.17 -10.65 -5.70
C ALA A 230 -9.85 -9.88 -7.00
N ALA A 231 -9.21 -8.71 -6.89
CA ALA A 231 -8.75 -7.93 -8.03
C ALA A 231 -7.57 -8.57 -8.77
N ALA A 232 -6.61 -9.14 -8.04
CA ALA A 232 -5.43 -9.78 -8.63
C ALA A 232 -5.73 -11.10 -9.37
N ALA A 233 -6.86 -11.75 -9.07
CA ALA A 233 -7.30 -12.98 -9.72
C ALA A 233 -8.08 -12.76 -11.03
N GLY A 234 -8.51 -11.52 -11.31
CA GLY A 234 -9.23 -11.11 -12.54
C GLY A 234 -8.31 -10.69 -13.68
#